data_AF-A0A4S0JMS5-F1
#
_entry.id   AF-A0A4S0JMS5-F1
#
_cell.length_a   1.000
_cell.length_b   1.000
_cell.length_c   1.000
_cell.angle_alpha   90.00
_cell.angle_beta   90.00
_cell.angle_gamma   90.00
#
_symmetry.space_group_name_H-M   'P 1'
#
loop_
_entity.id
_entity.type
_entity.pdbx_description
1 polymer ?
#
loop_
_entity_poly.entity_id
_entity_poly.type
_entity_poly.pdbx_seq_one_letter_code
_entity_poly.pdbx_strand_id
1 'polypeptide(L)'
;KDASRAVGVAQSLISRDLREAFVAANEADYAEIRARHRNRGDAKRLVTLEHARAQKFQGGWDSYTPPAPHQPGLHVFDDYPLAELVDYIDWTPFFQAWELAGKFPAILTDEIVGTQAS
;
A
#
# COMPACT_ATOMS: atom_id res chain seq x y z
N LYS A 1 -1.91 -5.24 9.33
CA LYS A 1 -1.92 -5.24 10.81
C LYS A 1 -2.51 -3.90 11.20
N ASP A 2 -3.52 -3.91 12.07
CA ASP A 2 -4.31 -2.76 12.51
C ASP A 2 -4.16 -2.62 14.04
N ALA A 3 -4.67 -1.53 14.60
CA ALA A 3 -4.59 -1.27 16.04
C ALA A 3 -5.50 -2.24 16.82
N SER A 4 -6.66 -2.60 16.25
CA SER A 4 -7.63 -3.49 16.89
C SER A 4 -7.08 -4.88 17.20
N ARG A 5 -6.21 -5.44 16.34
CA ARG A 5 -5.57 -6.74 16.60
C ARG A 5 -4.45 -6.70 17.62
N ALA A 6 -3.83 -5.54 17.88
CA ALA A 6 -2.72 -5.42 18.82
C ALA A 6 -3.15 -5.69 20.27
N VAL A 7 -4.39 -5.31 20.63
CA VAL A 7 -4.94 -5.52 21.97
C VAL A 7 -5.05 -7.01 22.31
N GLY A 8 -5.63 -7.82 21.42
CA GLY A 8 -5.78 -9.26 21.64
C GLY A 8 -4.43 -10.00 21.73
N VAL A 9 -3.43 -9.54 20.96
CA VAL A 9 -2.05 -10.06 21.06
C VAL A 9 -1.44 -9.71 22.42
N ALA A 10 -1.53 -8.45 22.85
CA ALA A 10 -1.00 -8.02 24.14
C ALA A 10 -1.66 -8.79 25.31
N GLN A 11 -2.98 -8.95 25.28
CA GLN A 11 -3.73 -9.73 26.28
C GLN A 11 -3.28 -11.19 26.34
N SER A 12 -3.12 -11.83 25.18
CA SER A 12 -2.65 -13.23 25.10
C SER A 12 -1.23 -13.39 25.66
N LEU A 13 -0.36 -12.40 25.44
CA LEU A 13 1.05 -12.47 25.87
C LEU A 13 1.26 -12.25 27.37
N ILE A 14 0.40 -11.46 28.03
CA ILE A 14 0.47 -11.22 29.49
C ILE A 14 -0.28 -12.27 30.32
N SER A 15 -1.22 -13.00 29.70
CA SER A 15 -1.97 -14.06 30.35
C SER A 15 -1.10 -15.30 30.59
N ARG A 16 -1.04 -15.77 31.85
CA ARG A 16 -0.29 -16.99 32.19
C ARG A 16 -0.83 -18.24 31.48
N ASP A 17 -2.15 -18.29 31.28
CA ASP A 17 -2.82 -19.45 30.71
C ASP A 17 -2.75 -19.48 29.18
N LEU A 18 -2.70 -18.31 28.53
CA LEU A 18 -2.74 -18.21 27.06
C LEU A 18 -1.36 -18.07 26.44
N ARG A 19 -0.37 -17.56 27.17
CA ARG A 19 0.94 -17.19 26.62
C ARG A 19 1.65 -18.36 25.95
N GLU A 20 1.72 -19.51 26.60
CA GLU A 20 2.49 -20.66 26.08
C GLU A 20 1.91 -21.17 24.76
N ALA A 21 0.59 -21.40 24.71
CA ALA A 21 -0.10 -21.84 23.51
C ALA A 21 0.00 -20.80 22.38
N PHE A 22 -0.14 -19.51 22.70
CA PHE A 22 -0.06 -18.43 21.72
C PHE A 22 1.34 -18.31 21.09
N VAL A 23 2.41 -18.39 21.89
CA VAL A 23 3.79 -18.34 21.39
C VAL A 23 4.08 -19.55 20.52
N ALA A 24 3.70 -20.76 20.95
CA ALA A 24 3.92 -21.99 20.17
C ALA A 24 3.20 -21.94 18.81
N ALA A 25 1.96 -21.46 18.78
CA ALA A 25 1.21 -21.27 17.54
C ALA A 25 1.90 -20.28 16.60
N ASN A 26 2.33 -19.11 17.11
CA ASN A 26 3.01 -18.10 16.28
C ASN A 26 4.39 -18.57 15.78
N GLU A 27 5.11 -19.35 16.57
CA GLU A 27 6.36 -19.99 16.13
C GLU A 27 6.14 -21.00 15.00
N ALA A 28 5.09 -21.82 15.11
CA ALA A 28 4.68 -22.76 14.08
C ALA A 28 4.26 -22.04 12.79
N ASP A 29 3.40 -21.01 12.89
CA ASP A 29 2.98 -20.18 11.76
C ASP A 29 4.19 -19.56 11.04
N TYR A 30 5.14 -19.00 11.80
CA TYR A 30 6.35 -18.41 11.22
C TYR A 30 7.27 -19.46 10.62
N ALA A 31 7.35 -20.67 11.18
CA ALA A 31 8.09 -21.77 10.60
C ALA A 31 7.48 -22.21 9.26
N GLU A 32 6.15 -22.31 9.19
CA GLU A 32 5.43 -22.62 7.95
C GLU A 32 5.64 -21.53 6.90
N ILE A 33 5.48 -20.25 7.27
CA ILE A 33 5.72 -19.11 6.37
C ILE A 33 7.16 -19.17 5.81
N ARG A 34 8.17 -19.40 6.67
CA ARG A 34 9.57 -19.55 6.22
C ARG A 34 9.75 -20.73 5.27
N ALA A 35 9.15 -21.87 5.57
CA ALA A 35 9.21 -23.06 4.72
C ALA A 35 8.54 -22.80 3.37
N ARG A 36 7.35 -22.19 3.35
CA ARG A 36 6.63 -21.80 2.13
C ARG A 36 7.41 -20.80 1.29
N HIS A 37 8.04 -19.80 1.90
CA HIS A 37 8.88 -18.85 1.19
C HIS A 37 10.12 -19.51 0.59
N ARG A 38 10.80 -20.39 1.34
CA ARG A 38 11.95 -21.16 0.84
C ARG A 38 11.57 -22.06 -0.33
N ASN A 39 10.40 -22.68 -0.24
CA ASN A 39 9.88 -23.60 -1.25
C ASN A 39 9.15 -22.91 -2.41
N ARG A 40 9.04 -21.58 -2.41
CA ARG A 40 8.31 -20.82 -3.44
C ARG A 40 8.99 -20.91 -4.82
N GLY A 41 10.17 -21.54 -4.92
CA GLY A 41 10.96 -21.62 -6.14
C GLY A 41 11.41 -20.25 -6.63
N ASP A 42 12.25 -20.24 -7.66
CA ASP A 42 12.55 -18.99 -8.37
C ASP A 42 11.28 -18.53 -9.08
N ALA A 43 10.55 -17.61 -8.44
CA ALA A 43 9.24 -17.13 -8.89
C ALA A 43 9.26 -16.55 -10.31
N LYS A 44 10.45 -16.22 -10.85
CA LYS A 44 10.67 -15.81 -12.24
C LYS A 44 12.06 -16.29 -12.69
N ARG A 45 12.17 -16.73 -13.94
CA ARG A 45 13.46 -16.94 -14.59
C ARG A 45 14.22 -15.61 -14.64
N LEU A 46 15.27 -15.51 -13.84
CA LEU A 46 16.18 -14.37 -13.90
C LEU A 46 16.99 -14.46 -15.19
N VAL A 47 17.32 -13.29 -15.73
CA VAL A 47 18.16 -13.11 -16.90
C VAL A 47 19.35 -12.25 -16.52
N THR A 48 20.42 -12.30 -17.30
CA THR A 48 21.56 -11.40 -17.08
C THR A 48 21.11 -9.95 -17.28
N LEU A 49 21.82 -9.02 -16.63
CA LEU A 49 21.60 -7.59 -16.83
C LEU A 49 21.73 -7.19 -18.31
N GLU A 50 22.65 -7.82 -19.03
CA GLU A 50 22.84 -7.64 -20.46
C GLU A 50 21.60 -8.03 -21.26
N HIS A 51 21.03 -9.22 -21.00
CA HIS A 51 19.82 -9.67 -21.67
C HIS A 51 18.63 -8.75 -21.37
N ALA A 52 18.45 -8.30 -20.12
CA ALA A 52 17.41 -7.36 -19.75
C ALA A 52 17.56 -6.01 -20.50
N ARG A 53 18.78 -5.48 -20.62
CA ARG A 53 19.06 -4.25 -21.38
C ARG A 53 18.83 -4.42 -22.88
N ALA A 54 19.10 -5.60 -23.44
CA ALA A 54 18.79 -5.92 -24.83
C ALA A 54 17.28 -5.93 -25.11
N GLN A 55 16.46 -6.24 -24.10
CA GLN A 55 14.99 -6.21 -24.15
C GLN A 55 14.39 -4.86 -23.69
N LYS A 56 15.15 -3.75 -23.79
CA LYS A 56 14.65 -2.41 -23.46
C LYS A 56 13.41 -2.05 -24.28
N PHE A 57 12.55 -1.20 -23.73
CA PHE A 57 11.41 -0.63 -24.45
C PHE A 57 11.85 0.06 -25.75
N GLN A 58 11.21 -0.29 -26.86
CA GLN A 58 11.45 0.27 -28.20
C GLN A 58 10.31 1.23 -28.57
N GLY A 59 10.47 2.50 -28.22
CA GLY A 59 9.43 3.53 -28.37
C GLY A 59 9.36 4.23 -29.73
N GLY A 60 10.08 3.77 -30.76
CA GLY A 60 10.09 4.41 -32.08
C GLY A 60 10.66 5.83 -32.08
N TRP A 61 11.79 6.04 -31.38
CA TRP A 61 12.40 7.36 -31.19
C TRP A 61 12.84 8.05 -32.50
N ASP A 62 13.00 7.31 -33.58
CA ASP A 62 13.34 7.85 -34.91
C ASP A 62 12.15 8.56 -35.57
N SER A 63 10.91 8.24 -35.19
CA SER A 63 9.68 8.81 -35.73
C SER A 63 8.84 9.57 -34.70
N TYR A 64 9.23 9.53 -33.43
CA TYR A 64 8.62 10.29 -32.35
C TYR A 64 9.44 11.55 -32.05
N THR A 65 8.80 12.71 -32.09
CA THR A 65 9.38 13.95 -31.57
C THR A 65 8.80 14.21 -30.17
N PRO A 66 9.59 14.05 -29.09
CA PRO A 66 9.11 14.37 -27.75
C PRO A 66 8.68 15.83 -27.66
N PRO A 67 7.51 16.14 -27.07
CA PRO A 67 7.09 17.53 -26.91
C PRO A 67 8.06 18.25 -25.98
N ALA A 68 8.54 19.42 -26.42
CA ALA A 68 9.29 20.30 -25.53
C ALA A 68 8.38 20.76 -24.38
N PRO A 69 8.87 20.83 -23.14
CA PRO A 69 8.11 21.41 -22.04
C PRO A 69 7.71 22.86 -22.36
N HIS A 70 6.47 23.24 -22.06
CA HIS A 70 5.99 24.61 -22.28
C HIS A 70 6.79 25.65 -21.50
N GLN A 71 7.23 25.30 -20.29
CA GLN A 71 8.01 26.18 -19.43
C GLN A 71 9.13 25.36 -18.74
N PRO A 72 10.32 25.25 -19.35
CA PRO A 72 11.46 24.59 -18.70
C PRO A 72 11.98 25.44 -17.53
N GLY A 73 12.52 24.80 -16.50
CA GLY A 73 13.05 25.48 -15.31
C GLY A 73 12.27 25.18 -14.03
N LEU A 74 12.63 25.87 -12.95
CA LEU A 74 11.99 25.72 -11.64
C LEU A 74 10.75 26.62 -11.55
N HIS A 75 9.62 26.03 -11.16
CA HIS A 75 8.37 26.72 -10.87
C HIS A 75 8.00 26.47 -9.42
N VAL A 76 7.85 27.53 -8.64
CA VAL A 76 7.52 27.44 -7.21
C VAL A 76 6.07 27.87 -7.02
N PHE A 77 5.28 26.99 -6.40
CA PHE A 77 3.95 27.30 -5.89
C PHE A 77 4.08 27.57 -4.40
N ASP A 78 4.34 28.84 -4.06
CA ASP A 78 4.43 29.29 -2.68
C ASP A 78 3.05 29.72 -2.16
N ASP A 79 2.73 29.34 -0.93
CA ASP A 79 1.43 29.60 -0.27
C ASP A 79 0.20 29.34 -1.17
N TYR A 80 0.18 28.20 -1.85
CA TYR A 80 -0.89 27.86 -2.80
C TYR A 80 -2.25 27.69 -2.09
N PRO A 81 -3.36 28.24 -2.61
CA PRO A 81 -4.64 28.21 -1.93
C PRO A 81 -5.14 26.79 -1.64
N LEU A 82 -5.35 26.45 -0.37
CA LEU A 82 -5.90 25.15 0.01
C LEU A 82 -7.27 24.89 -0.60
N ALA A 83 -8.09 25.95 -0.76
CA ALA A 83 -9.42 25.86 -1.36
C ALA A 83 -9.37 25.28 -2.79
N GLU A 84 -8.32 25.56 -3.56
CA GLU A 84 -8.13 24.99 -4.89
C GLU A 84 -7.72 23.51 -4.83
N LEU A 85 -7.00 23.10 -3.78
CA LEU A 85 -6.52 21.73 -3.64
C LEU A 85 -7.62 20.76 -3.18
N VAL A 86 -8.63 21.24 -2.45
CA VAL A 86 -9.70 20.42 -1.87
C VAL A 86 -10.39 19.55 -2.92
N ASP A 87 -10.66 20.10 -4.11
CA ASP A 87 -11.34 19.39 -5.20
C ASP A 87 -10.50 18.26 -5.82
N TYR A 88 -9.19 18.24 -5.55
CA TYR A 88 -8.25 17.23 -6.04
C TYR A 88 -7.88 16.19 -4.99
N ILE A 89 -8.37 16.33 -3.75
CA ILE A 89 -8.12 15.35 -2.70
C ILE A 89 -8.89 14.07 -3.01
N ASP A 90 -8.18 12.96 -3.20
CA ASP A 90 -8.78 11.64 -3.01
C ASP A 90 -8.95 11.41 -1.51
N TRP A 91 -10.20 11.45 -1.04
CA TRP A 91 -10.54 11.24 0.36
C TRP A 91 -10.52 9.76 0.77
N THR A 92 -10.41 8.83 -0.17
CA THR A 92 -10.43 7.39 0.15
C THR A 92 -9.30 6.99 1.13
N PRO A 93 -8.04 7.42 0.96
CA PRO A 93 -6.98 7.14 1.92
C PRO A 93 -7.21 7.77 3.29
N PHE A 94 -7.90 8.93 3.37
CA PHE A 94 -8.27 9.54 4.65
C PHE A 94 -9.18 8.60 5.44
N PHE A 95 -10.28 8.12 4.85
CA PHE A 95 -11.19 7.19 5.52
C PHE A 95 -10.51 5.86 5.88
N GLN A 96 -9.64 5.34 5.01
CA GLN A 96 -8.85 4.14 5.31
C GLN A 96 -7.93 4.33 6.52
N ALA A 97 -7.30 5.50 6.67
CA ALA A 97 -6.45 5.81 7.82
C ALA A 97 -7.24 5.83 9.14
N TRP A 98 -8.54 6.15 9.07
CA TRP A 98 -9.49 6.12 10.19
C TRP A 98 -10.19 4.76 10.37
N GLU A 99 -9.73 3.71 9.68
CA GLU A 99 -10.33 2.37 9.67
C GLU A 99 -11.81 2.36 9.22
N LEU A 100 -12.23 3.36 8.45
CA LEU A 100 -13.55 3.43 7.83
C LEU A 100 -13.48 2.81 6.43
N ALA A 101 -14.05 1.61 6.29
CA ALA A 101 -14.03 0.86 5.05
C ALA A 101 -15.05 1.40 4.05
N GLY A 102 -14.58 1.78 2.85
CA GLY A 102 -15.42 2.28 1.78
C GLY A 102 -14.64 3.19 0.84
N LYS A 103 -15.21 3.51 -0.31
CA LYS A 103 -14.64 4.46 -1.27
C LYS A 103 -15.39 5.78 -1.21
N PHE A 104 -14.69 6.90 -1.23
CA PHE A 104 -15.35 8.20 -1.36
C PHE A 104 -15.90 8.40 -2.80
N PRO A 105 -17.09 9.01 -2.98
CA PRO A 105 -18.02 9.51 -1.96
C PRO A 105 -19.03 8.47 -1.46
N ALA A 106 -19.04 7.25 -2.00
CA ALA A 106 -20.03 6.22 -1.64
C ALA A 106 -20.06 5.86 -0.15
N ILE A 107 -18.91 5.96 0.54
CA ILE A 107 -18.80 5.72 1.99
C ILE A 107 -19.70 6.64 2.83
N LEU A 108 -20.04 7.83 2.35
CA LEU A 108 -20.84 8.81 3.10
C LEU A 108 -22.30 8.36 3.31
N THR A 109 -22.79 7.46 2.48
CA THR A 109 -24.15 6.90 2.57
C THR A 109 -24.15 5.41 2.86
N ASP A 110 -23.02 4.87 3.31
CA ASP A 110 -22.91 3.47 3.70
C ASP A 110 -23.80 3.15 4.89
N GLU A 111 -24.47 2.00 4.88
CA GLU A 111 -25.45 1.61 5.90
C GLU A 111 -24.81 1.37 7.28
N ILE A 112 -23.52 1.04 7.33
CA ILE A 112 -22.80 0.67 8.56
C ILE A 112 -21.96 1.84 9.05
N VAL A 113 -21.18 2.47 8.15
CA VAL A 113 -20.20 3.50 8.53
C VAL A 113 -20.52 4.90 8.02
N GLY A 114 -21.60 5.07 7.25
CA GLY A 114 -21.93 6.35 6.60
C GLY A 114 -22.19 7.48 7.59
N THR A 115 -22.83 7.19 8.73
CA THR A 115 -23.11 8.19 9.77
C THR A 115 -21.82 8.76 10.40
N GLN A 116 -20.77 7.95 10.49
CA GLN A 116 -19.47 8.37 11.02
C GLN A 116 -18.59 9.02 9.93
N ALA A 117 -18.87 8.73 8.66
CA ALA A 117 -18.11 9.24 7.53
C ALA A 117 -18.63 10.60 7.01
N SER A 118 -19.88 10.95 7.28
CA SER A 118 -20.58 12.16 6.79
C SER A 118 -20.46 13.37 7.69
#